data_AF-A0A7W6WP31-F1
#
_entry.id   AF-A0A7W6WP31-F1
#
_cell.length_a   1.000
_cell.length_b   1.000
_cell.length_c   1.000
_cell.angle_alpha   90.00
_cell.angle_beta   90.00
_cell.angle_gamma   90.00
#
_symmetry.space_group_name_H-M   'P 1'
#
loop_
_entity.id
_entity.type
_entity.pdbx_description
1 polymer ?
#
loop_
_entity_poly.entity_id
_entity_poly.type
_entity_poly.pdbx_seq_one_letter_code
_entity_poly.pdbx_strand_id
1 'polypeptide(L)' 'MSNVVSLHDHQTRAWETYIEAMQRAQSSGAIEDGIAAGRAWRRWLDLFMTPEQRQSIGSRVAG' A
#
# COMPACT_ATOMS: atom_id res chain seq x y z
N MET A 1 -20.63 18.91 -4.54
CA MET A 1 -19.16 18.92 -4.68
C MET A 1 -18.53 18.20 -3.50
N SER A 2 -18.57 16.85 -3.48
CA SER A 2 -18.14 16.06 -2.29
C SER A 2 -17.21 14.88 -2.62
N ASN A 3 -17.10 14.49 -3.89
CA ASN A 3 -16.37 13.26 -4.27
C ASN A 3 -14.86 13.47 -4.46
N VAL A 4 -14.42 14.67 -4.89
CA VAL A 4 -13.01 14.93 -5.20
C VAL A 4 -12.16 15.04 -3.93
N VAL A 5 -12.69 15.70 -2.89
CA VAL A 5 -12.02 15.81 -1.59
C VAL A 5 -11.82 14.43 -0.97
N SER A 6 -12.84 13.56 -1.04
CA SER A 6 -12.76 12.21 -0.48
C SER A 6 -11.73 11.30 -1.18
N LEU A 7 -11.53 11.44 -2.49
CA LEU A 7 -10.57 10.62 -3.23
C LEU A 7 -9.13 11.02 -2.90
N HIS A 8 -8.87 12.33 -2.87
CA HIS A 8 -7.57 12.86 -2.50
C HIS A 8 -7.21 12.48 -1.06
N ASP A 9 -8.13 12.64 -0.11
CA ASP A 9 -7.91 12.27 1.29
C ASP A 9 -7.63 10.77 1.46
N HIS A 10 -8.34 9.92 0.73
CA HIS A 10 -8.10 8.48 0.76
C HIS A 10 -6.70 8.14 0.23
N GLN A 11 -6.28 8.82 -0.83
CA GLN A 11 -4.95 8.64 -1.39
C GLN A 11 -3.86 9.10 -0.41
N THR A 12 -3.98 10.31 0.13
CA THR A 12 -3.03 10.86 1.11
C THR A 12 -2.85 9.93 2.30
N ARG A 13 -3.95 9.42 2.89
CA ARG A 13 -3.87 8.51 4.04
C ARG A 13 -3.15 7.20 3.71
N ALA A 14 -3.41 6.64 2.53
CA ALA A 14 -2.75 5.40 2.10
C ALA A 14 -1.24 5.63 1.85
N TRP A 15 -0.86 6.78 1.30
CA TRP A 15 0.53 7.18 1.14
C TRP A 15 1.23 7.39 2.49
N GLU A 16 0.63 8.16 3.41
CA GLU A 16 1.17 8.40 4.76
C GLU A 16 1.39 7.09 5.52
N THR A 17 0.41 6.18 5.46
CA THR A 17 0.51 4.84 6.08
C THR A 17 1.73 4.06 5.56
N TYR A 18 2.01 4.13 4.26
CA TYR A 18 3.20 3.50 3.68
C TYR A 18 4.49 4.14 4.19
N ILE A 19 4.56 5.47 4.19
CA ILE A 19 5.76 6.20 4.63
C ILE A 19 6.09 5.89 6.09
N GLU A 20 5.09 5.87 6.98
CA GLU A 20 5.30 5.50 8.38
C GLU A 20 5.81 4.06 8.54
N ALA A 21 5.21 3.11 7.81
CA ALA A 21 5.63 1.71 7.87
C ALA A 21 7.05 1.52 7.31
N MET A 22 7.40 2.22 6.23
CA MET A 22 8.74 2.22 5.64
C MET A 22 9.77 2.81 6.62
N GLN A 23 9.47 3.94 7.25
CA GLN A 23 10.35 4.54 8.25
C GLN A 23 10.57 3.61 9.44
N ARG A 24 9.52 2.94 9.94
CA ARG A 24 9.65 1.92 10.99
C ARG A 24 10.58 0.79 10.56
N ALA A 25 10.36 0.23 9.37
CA ALA A 25 11.21 -0.84 8.82
C ALA A 25 12.68 -0.45 8.69
N GLN A 26 12.96 0.77 8.22
CA GLN A 26 14.33 1.28 8.11
C GLN A 26 14.97 1.50 9.48
N SER A 27 14.18 1.95 10.47
CA SER A 27 14.68 2.22 11.82
C SER A 27 14.94 0.95 12.63
N SER A 28 14.09 -0.08 12.48
CA SER A 28 14.18 -1.32 13.26
C SER A 28 15.07 -2.36 12.60
N GLY A 29 15.15 -2.38 11.27
CA GLY A 29 15.78 -3.45 10.50
C GLY A 29 15.05 -4.80 10.60
N ALA A 30 13.88 -4.85 11.24
CA ALA A 30 13.12 -6.08 11.43
C ALA A 30 12.39 -6.49 10.14
N ILE A 31 12.40 -7.79 9.84
CA ILE A 31 11.75 -8.34 8.65
C ILE A 31 10.24 -8.12 8.71
N GLU A 32 9.65 -8.23 9.89
CA GLU A 32 8.22 -8.04 10.15
C GLU A 32 7.77 -6.63 9.76
N ASP A 33 8.57 -5.62 10.08
CA ASP A 33 8.32 -4.24 9.70
C ASP A 33 8.50 -4.04 8.19
N GLY A 34 9.49 -4.72 7.58
CA GLY A 34 9.64 -4.76 6.12
C GLY A 34 8.42 -5.35 5.40
N ILE A 35 7.84 -6.43 5.94
CA ILE A 35 6.60 -7.03 5.43
C ILE A 35 5.44 -6.06 5.59
N ALA A 36 5.31 -5.40 6.74
CA ALA A 36 4.28 -4.40 6.99
C ALA A 36 4.37 -3.23 6.00
N ALA A 37 5.58 -2.72 5.74
CA ALA A 37 5.83 -1.69 4.73
C ALA A 37 5.44 -2.16 3.32
N GLY A 38 5.82 -3.39 2.93
CA GLY A 38 5.43 -3.98 1.65
C GLY A 38 3.91 -4.14 1.48
N ARG A 39 3.19 -4.51 2.55
CA ARG A 39 1.72 -4.58 2.55
C ARG A 39 1.09 -3.19 2.42
N ALA A 40 1.61 -2.18 3.10
CA ALA A 40 1.13 -0.80 2.97
C ALA A 40 1.36 -0.27 1.54
N TRP A 41 2.53 -0.55 0.97
CA TRP A 41 2.84 -0.24 -0.43
C TRP A 41 1.85 -0.88 -1.41
N ARG A 42 1.55 -2.18 -1.21
CA ARG A 42 0.57 -2.89 -2.05
C ARG A 42 -0.80 -2.22 -2.04
N ARG A 43 -1.27 -1.81 -0.86
CA ARG A 43 -2.57 -1.13 -0.68
C ARG A 43 -2.61 0.24 -1.36
N TRP A 44 -1.51 0.99 -1.32
CA TRP A 44 -1.39 2.25 -2.06
C TRP A 44 -1.52 2.03 -3.57
N LEU A 45 -0.78 1.05 -4.11
CA LEU A 45 -0.85 0.72 -5.53
C LEU A 45 -2.24 0.25 -5.97
N ASP A 46 -2.97 -0.45 -5.11
CA ASP A 46 -4.32 -0.92 -5.39
C ASP A 46 -5.32 0.19 -5.70
N LEU A 47 -5.06 1.44 -5.29
CA LEU A 47 -5.91 2.59 -5.60
C LEU A 47 -5.87 2.98 -7.08
N PHE A 48 -4.84 2.56 -7.80
CA PHE A 48 -4.58 2.93 -9.19
C PHE A 48 -4.68 1.75 -10.15
N MET A 49 -4.99 0.56 -9.63
CA MET A 49 -5.06 -0.67 -10.39
C MET A 49 -6.48 -1.03 -10.80
N THR A 50 -6.63 -1.52 -12.03
CA THR A 50 -7.86 -2.21 -12.43
C THR A 50 -7.98 -3.57 -11.70
N PRO A 51 -9.19 -4.15 -11.62
CA PRO A 51 -9.38 -5.48 -11.04
C PRO A 51 -8.46 -6.56 -11.66
N GLU A 52 -8.24 -6.49 -12.98
CA GLU A 52 -7.41 -7.43 -13.72
C GLU A 52 -5.93 -7.28 -13.34
N GLN A 53 -5.45 -6.04 -13.22
CA GLN A 53 -4.09 -5.74 -12.75
C GLN A 53 -3.88 -6.17 -11.29
N ARG A 54 -4.91 -6.06 -10.45
CA ARG A 54 -4.84 -6.53 -9.06
C ARG A 54 -4.69 -8.05 -8.97
N GLN A 55 -5.41 -8.79 -9.80
CA GLN A 55 -5.38 -10.26 -9.84
C GLN A 55 -4.04 -10.81 -10.33
N SER A 56 -3.40 -10.17 -11.31
CA SER A 56 -2.12 -10.62 -11.87
C SER A 56 -0.95 -10.57 -10.86
N ILE A 57 -1.06 -9.74 -9.82
CA ILE A 57 -0.05 -9.64 -8.75
C ILE A 57 -0.25 -10.74 -7.68
N GLY A 58 -1.49 -11.24 -7.50
CA GLY A 58 -1.81 -12.27 -6.52
C GLY A 58 -1.47 -13.70 -6.97
N SER A 59 -1.31 -13.93 -8.27
CA SER A 59 -1.19 -15.28 -8.85
C SER A 59 0.20 -15.91 -8.81
N ARG A 60 1.17 -15.32 -8.09
CA ARG A 60 2.57 -15.81 -8.06
C ARG A 60 3.06 -16.30 -6.70
N VAL A 61 2.17 -16.44 -5.71
CA VAL A 61 2.46 -17.07 -4.41
C VAL A 61 1.37 -18.11 -4.06
N ALA A 62 0.96 -18.89 -5.06
CA ALA A 62 0.42 -20.22 -4.81
C ALA A 62 1.51 -21.18 -5.29
N GLY A 63 2.28 -21.71 -4.32
CA GLY A 63 3.11 -22.88 -4.55
C GLY A 63 2.25 -24.11 -4.78
#